data_AF-A0AAV2HV12-F1
#
_entry.id   AF-A0AAV2HV12-F1
#
_cell.length_a   1.000
_cell.length_b   1.000
_cell.length_c   1.000
_cell.angle_alpha   90.00
_cell.angle_beta   90.00
_cell.angle_gamma   90.00
#
_symmetry.space_group_name_H-M   'P 1'
#
loop_
_entity.id
_entity.type
_entity.pdbx_description
1 polymer ?
#
loop_
_entity_poly.entity_id
_entity_poly.type
_entity_poly.pdbx_seq_one_letter_code
_entity_poly.pdbx_strand_id
1 'polypeptide(L)'
;MYTALCDHIRYATNKGNIRSAITIFPQRIEGRPDFRVLNSQLIGYAGYSMDDGKIIGDPANVEFTNQCVKMGWKPKYGMFDLLPLVLSAAGFDPELFDLPPELVLEVKLVHPE
;
A
#
# COMPACT_ATOMS: atom_id res chain seq x y z
N MET A 1 -12.45 4.64 -4.45
CA MET A 1 -11.30 5.01 -3.60
C MET A 1 -9.99 4.92 -4.37
N TYR A 2 -9.70 3.78 -5.01
CA TYR A 2 -8.47 3.52 -5.76
C TYR A 2 -8.04 4.65 -6.72
N THR A 3 -8.91 5.09 -7.65
CA THR A 3 -8.60 6.17 -8.59
C THR A 3 -8.18 7.47 -7.90
N ALA A 4 -8.89 7.86 -6.84
CA ALA A 4 -8.56 9.06 -6.07
C ALA A 4 -7.19 8.95 -5.36
N LEU A 5 -6.80 7.76 -4.91
CA LEU A 5 -5.48 7.51 -4.34
C LEU A 5 -4.38 7.50 -5.42
N CYS A 6 -4.65 6.96 -6.60
CA CYS A 6 -3.73 7.04 -7.74
C CYS A 6 -3.47 8.49 -8.16
N ASP A 7 -4.52 9.31 -8.24
CA ASP A 7 -4.41 10.72 -8.56
C ASP A 7 -3.68 11.49 -7.44
N HIS A 8 -3.94 11.14 -6.18
CA HIS A 8 -3.20 11.68 -5.04
C HIS A 8 -1.71 11.39 -5.15
N ILE A 9 -1.32 10.12 -5.40
CA ILE A 9 0.09 9.73 -5.53
C ILE A 9 0.71 10.47 -6.71
N ARG A 10 0.06 10.50 -7.89
CA ARG A 10 0.57 11.25 -9.06
C ARG A 10 0.79 12.73 -8.74
N TYR A 11 -0.18 13.35 -8.06
CA TYR A 11 -0.09 14.75 -7.67
C TYR A 11 1.04 14.97 -6.65
N ALA A 12 1.10 14.17 -5.59
CA ALA A 12 2.06 14.32 -4.50
C ALA A 12 3.49 14.03 -4.95
N THR A 13 3.70 13.00 -5.78
CA THR A 13 5.03 12.61 -6.28
C THR A 13 5.62 13.67 -7.20
N ASN A 14 4.83 14.28 -8.09
CA ASN A 14 5.24 15.40 -8.95
C ASN A 14 6.65 15.25 -9.57
N LYS A 15 6.94 14.07 -10.13
CA LYS A 15 8.24 13.72 -10.74
C LYS A 15 9.44 13.95 -9.81
N GLY A 16 9.27 13.76 -8.50
CA GLY A 16 10.30 13.93 -7.47
C GLY A 16 10.27 15.28 -6.74
N ASN A 17 9.54 16.28 -7.27
CA ASN A 17 9.36 17.56 -6.59
C ASN A 17 8.13 17.52 -5.67
N ILE A 18 8.25 16.79 -4.57
CA ILE A 18 7.14 16.37 -3.70
C ILE A 18 6.23 17.54 -3.30
N ARG A 19 4.90 17.31 -3.37
CA ARG A 19 3.86 18.26 -2.94
C ARG A 19 3.00 17.65 -1.84
N SER A 20 2.84 18.37 -0.74
CA SER A 20 1.92 17.97 0.33
C SER A 20 0.48 17.94 -0.17
N ALA A 21 -0.25 16.88 0.17
CA ALA A 21 -1.65 16.70 -0.18
C ALA A 21 -2.37 15.85 0.87
N ILE A 22 -3.71 15.95 0.89
CA ILE A 22 -4.60 15.05 1.63
C ILE A 22 -5.81 14.74 0.74
N THR A 23 -6.25 13.48 0.74
CA THR A 23 -7.52 13.06 0.10
C THR A 23 -8.51 12.67 1.18
N ILE A 24 -9.62 13.39 1.26
CA ILE A 24 -10.64 13.20 2.30
C ILE A 24 -11.77 12.34 1.71
N PHE A 25 -11.95 11.13 2.26
CA PHE A 25 -13.07 10.24 1.93
C PHE A 25 -14.34 10.60 2.73
N PRO A 26 -15.51 10.05 2.36
CA PRO A 26 -16.75 10.33 3.09
C PRO A 26 -16.62 10.09 4.59
N GLN A 27 -17.18 11.02 5.37
CA GLN A 27 -17.20 10.93 6.83
C GLN A 27 -18.00 9.72 7.31
N ARG A 28 -17.66 9.20 8.50
CA ARG A 28 -18.45 8.16 9.16
C ARG A 28 -19.89 8.61 9.38
N ILE A 29 -20.83 7.73 9.10
CA ILE A 29 -22.27 7.91 9.35
C ILE A 29 -22.74 6.73 10.19
N GLU A 30 -23.44 7.02 11.28
CA GLU A 30 -24.01 5.98 12.14
C GLU A 30 -24.91 5.01 11.36
N GLY A 31 -24.78 3.72 11.65
CA GLY A 31 -25.52 2.66 10.94
C GLY A 31 -25.05 2.38 9.51
N ARG A 32 -23.97 3.02 9.03
CA ARG A 32 -23.35 2.73 7.73
C ARG A 32 -21.90 2.25 7.91
N PRO A 33 -21.41 1.30 7.11
CA PRO A 33 -20.01 0.89 7.16
C PRO A 33 -19.06 2.03 6.76
N ASP A 34 -17.86 2.01 7.32
CA ASP A 34 -16.83 3.03 7.13
C ASP A 34 -16.11 2.94 5.78
N PHE A 35 -15.50 4.05 5.38
CA PHE A 35 -14.42 4.06 4.38
C PHE A 35 -13.08 3.86 5.09
N ARG A 36 -12.29 2.86 4.67
CA ARG A 36 -10.97 2.58 5.26
C ARG A 36 -9.95 2.23 4.19
N VAL A 37 -8.77 2.83 4.31
CA VAL A 37 -7.53 2.29 3.73
C VAL A 37 -6.92 1.43 4.84
N LEU A 38 -6.76 0.14 4.61
CA LEU A 38 -6.19 -0.76 5.64
C LEU A 38 -4.67 -0.68 5.70
N ASN A 39 -4.02 -0.25 4.62
CA ASN A 39 -2.59 0.04 4.61
C ASN A 39 -2.26 1.15 5.62
N SER A 40 -1.14 0.99 6.32
CA SER A 40 -0.56 2.03 7.19
C SER A 40 -0.05 3.23 6.39
N GLN A 41 0.50 2.98 5.21
CA GLN A 41 0.98 3.96 4.24
C GLN A 41 0.46 3.59 2.84
N LEU A 42 0.28 4.59 1.96
CA LEU A 42 -0.17 4.32 0.58
C LEU A 42 0.83 3.47 -0.21
N ILE A 43 2.12 3.61 0.07
CA ILE A 43 3.21 2.90 -0.58
C ILE A 43 4.06 2.29 0.54
N GLY A 44 4.22 0.97 0.53
CA GLY A 44 5.04 0.24 1.49
C GLY A 44 5.51 -1.09 0.91
N TYR A 45 6.63 -1.59 1.40
CA TYR A 45 7.19 -2.86 0.98
C TYR A 45 6.64 -4.02 1.81
N ALA A 46 6.41 -5.16 1.18
CA ALA A 46 5.93 -6.36 1.83
C ALA A 46 7.00 -6.97 2.75
N GLY A 47 6.54 -7.73 3.75
CA GLY A 47 7.36 -8.50 4.67
C GLY A 47 6.91 -9.96 4.72
N TYR A 48 7.83 -10.90 4.59
CA TYR A 48 7.54 -12.32 4.52
C TYR A 48 8.27 -13.06 5.64
N SER A 49 7.53 -13.68 6.55
CA SER A 49 8.11 -14.62 7.52
C SER A 49 8.36 -15.96 6.83
N MET A 50 9.59 -16.46 6.92
CA MET A 50 10.02 -17.72 6.32
C MET A 50 10.02 -18.86 7.36
N ASP A 51 10.00 -20.11 6.88
CA ASP A 51 9.99 -21.31 7.74
C ASP A 51 11.27 -21.44 8.60
N ASP A 52 12.39 -20.85 8.16
CA ASP A 52 13.67 -20.83 8.89
C ASP A 52 13.74 -19.70 9.94
N GLY A 53 12.65 -18.98 10.16
CA GLY A 53 12.55 -17.87 11.12
C GLY A 53 13.11 -16.53 10.61
N LYS A 54 13.63 -16.47 9.38
CA LYS A 54 14.05 -15.21 8.77
C LYS A 54 12.86 -14.42 8.23
N ILE A 55 13.07 -13.13 8.04
CA ILE A 55 12.13 -12.24 7.36
C ILE A 55 12.77 -11.72 6.08
N ILE A 56 12.04 -11.83 4.96
CA ILE A 56 12.38 -11.19 3.68
C ILE A 56 11.56 -9.90 3.55
N GLY A 57 12.17 -8.83 3.07
CA GLY A 57 11.49 -7.53 2.90
C GLY A 57 11.40 -6.73 4.21
N ASP A 58 10.28 -6.07 4.44
CA ASP A 58 10.08 -5.17 5.58
C ASP A 58 9.40 -5.88 6.77
N PRO A 59 10.09 -6.12 7.90
CA PRO A 59 9.51 -6.73 9.09
C PRO A 59 8.29 -6.01 9.66
N ALA A 60 8.20 -4.69 9.48
CA ALA A 60 7.08 -3.90 9.97
C ALA A 60 5.74 -4.28 9.30
N ASN A 61 5.80 -4.85 8.09
CA ASN A 61 4.62 -5.15 7.29
C ASN A 61 4.27 -6.64 7.23
N VAL A 62 4.93 -7.52 8.01
CA VAL A 62 4.69 -8.98 7.94
C VAL A 62 3.23 -9.35 8.18
N GLU A 63 2.62 -8.79 9.22
CA GLU A 63 1.22 -9.10 9.54
C GLU A 63 0.28 -8.67 8.41
N PHE A 64 0.44 -7.44 7.91
CA PHE A 64 -0.38 -6.90 6.83
C PHE A 64 -0.15 -7.63 5.51
N THR A 65 1.09 -8.02 5.22
CA THR A 65 1.44 -8.83 4.05
C THR A 65 0.72 -10.17 4.09
N ASN A 66 0.70 -10.84 5.24
CA ASN A 66 -0.02 -12.10 5.43
C ASN A 66 -1.53 -11.94 5.21
N GLN A 67 -2.12 -10.81 5.63
CA GLN A 67 -3.53 -10.49 5.35
C GLN A 67 -3.77 -10.32 3.85
N CYS A 68 -2.91 -9.59 3.14
CA CYS A 68 -3.00 -9.43 1.69
C CYS A 68 -2.95 -10.79 0.97
N VAL A 69 -2.04 -11.69 1.37
CA VAL A 69 -1.93 -13.03 0.78
C VAL A 69 -3.19 -13.86 1.05
N LYS A 70 -3.75 -13.81 2.27
CA LYS A 70 -5.02 -14.48 2.60
C LYS A 70 -6.20 -13.97 1.77
N MET A 71 -6.17 -12.69 1.38
CA MET A 71 -7.17 -12.08 0.50
C MET A 71 -6.94 -12.39 -0.99
N GLY A 72 -5.90 -13.14 -1.35
CA GLY A 72 -5.62 -13.59 -2.71
C GLY A 72 -4.51 -12.82 -3.42
N TRP A 73 -3.81 -11.91 -2.74
CA TRP A 73 -2.61 -11.29 -3.30
C TRP A 73 -1.52 -12.34 -3.51
N LYS A 74 -0.83 -12.29 -4.65
CA LYS A 74 0.21 -13.26 -5.01
C LYS A 74 1.58 -12.70 -4.62
N PRO A 75 2.20 -13.19 -3.54
CA PRO A 75 3.50 -12.69 -3.09
C PRO A 75 4.60 -13.07 -4.08
N LYS A 76 5.59 -12.19 -4.28
CA LYS A 76 6.76 -12.48 -5.13
C LYS A 76 8.00 -12.87 -4.31
N TYR A 77 7.97 -12.69 -2.99
CA TYR A 77 9.05 -13.02 -2.06
C TYR A 77 10.35 -12.25 -2.34
N GLY A 78 10.23 -11.01 -2.81
CA GLY A 78 11.33 -10.07 -3.02
C GLY A 78 11.59 -9.16 -1.81
N MET A 79 12.77 -8.53 -1.78
CA MET A 79 13.17 -7.59 -0.72
C MET A 79 12.41 -6.26 -0.77
N PHE A 80 11.88 -5.88 -1.94
CA PHE A 80 11.23 -4.59 -2.19
C PHE A 80 9.94 -4.76 -2.99
N ASP A 81 9.14 -5.77 -2.64
CA ASP A 81 7.84 -5.98 -3.27
C ASP A 81 6.84 -4.95 -2.77
N LEU A 82 6.29 -4.12 -3.67
CA LEU A 82 5.24 -3.17 -3.32
C LEU A 82 3.97 -3.90 -2.89
N LEU A 83 3.43 -3.50 -1.74
CA LEU A 83 2.14 -3.97 -1.26
C LEU A 83 0.99 -3.44 -2.14
N PRO A 84 -0.10 -4.21 -2.30
CA PRO A 84 -1.32 -3.73 -2.89
C PRO A 84 -2.01 -2.75 -1.93
N LEU A 85 -2.87 -1.89 -2.46
CA LEU A 85 -3.83 -1.15 -1.65
C LEU A 85 -4.98 -2.08 -1.26
N VAL A 86 -5.30 -2.12 0.04
CA VAL A 86 -6.47 -2.81 0.57
C VAL A 86 -7.49 -1.76 0.99
N LEU A 87 -8.57 -1.65 0.22
CA LEU A 87 -9.54 -0.57 0.33
C LEU A 87 -10.92 -1.13 0.68
N SER A 88 -11.53 -0.61 1.74
CA SER A 88 -12.91 -0.88 2.10
C SER A 88 -13.75 0.36 1.85
N ALA A 89 -14.67 0.25 0.89
CA ALA A 89 -15.71 1.24 0.64
C ALA A 89 -17.01 0.82 1.32
N ALA A 90 -17.79 1.78 1.82
CA ALA A 90 -18.97 1.52 2.64
C ALA A 90 -19.88 0.41 2.07
N GLY A 91 -19.97 -0.70 2.81
CA GLY A 91 -20.86 -1.82 2.50
C GLY A 91 -20.22 -2.99 1.76
N PHE A 92 -18.95 -2.84 1.34
CA PHE A 92 -18.24 -3.87 0.59
C PHE A 92 -17.07 -4.43 1.38
N ASP A 93 -16.81 -5.72 1.19
CA ASP A 93 -15.61 -6.36 1.70
C ASP A 93 -14.37 -5.64 1.18
N PRO A 94 -13.26 -5.60 1.93
CA PRO A 94 -12.05 -4.96 1.47
C PRO A 94 -11.54 -5.62 0.18
N GLU A 95 -11.19 -4.80 -0.81
CA GLU A 95 -10.69 -5.25 -2.10
C GLU A 95 -9.21 -4.90 -2.27
N LEU A 96 -8.48 -5.78 -2.96
CA LEU A 96 -7.07 -5.62 -3.30
C LEU A 96 -6.92 -4.88 -4.63
N PHE A 97 -6.09 -3.84 -4.65
CA PHE A 97 -5.74 -3.11 -5.86
C PHE A 97 -4.22 -2.96 -5.96
N ASP A 98 -3.61 -3.54 -6.98
CA ASP A 98 -2.20 -3.29 -7.26
C ASP A 98 -1.98 -1.81 -7.66
N LEU A 99 -0.90 -1.22 -7.15
CA LEU A 99 -0.48 0.11 -7.58
C LEU A 99 0.15 0.04 -8.98
N PRO A 100 -0.19 0.93 -9.91
CA PRO A 100 0.51 1.04 -11.18
C PRO A 100 1.98 1.41 -10.90
N PRO A 101 2.96 0.62 -11.35
CA PRO A 101 4.37 0.84 -11.02
C PRO A 101 4.87 2.24 -11.41
N GLU A 102 4.34 2.84 -12.47
CA GLU A 102 4.69 4.18 -12.94
C GLU A 102 4.28 5.32 -12.00
N LEU A 103 3.40 5.05 -11.02
CA LEU A 103 3.03 6.03 -9.99
C LEU A 103 3.98 6.01 -8.79
N VAL A 104 4.73 4.92 -8.62
CA VAL A 104 5.63 4.73 -7.49
C VAL A 104 7.04 5.15 -7.89
N LEU A 105 7.49 6.29 -7.37
CA LEU A 105 8.85 6.75 -7.56
C LEU A 105 9.77 6.09 -6.52
N GLU A 106 10.63 5.18 -6.98
CA GLU A 106 11.67 4.55 -6.17
C GLU A 106 13.04 5.17 -6.47
N VAL A 107 13.91 5.23 -5.47
CA VAL A 107 15.29 5.72 -5.62
C VAL A 107 16.25 4.62 -5.21
N LYS A 108 17.10 4.18 -6.14
CA LYS A 108 18.18 3.25 -5.82
C LYS A 108 19.22 3.98 -4.97
N LEU A 109 19.41 3.49 -3.75
CA LEU A 109 20.44 4.02 -2.85
C LEU A 109 21.83 3.68 -3.40
N VAL A 110 22.69 4.69 -3.49
CA VAL A 110 24.10 4.59 -3.87
C VAL A 110 24.92 5.47 -2.94
N HIS A 111 26.12 5.02 -2.59
CA HIS A 111 27.07 5.86 -1.87
C HIS A 111 27.73 6.84 -2.86
N PRO A 112 27.98 8.11 -2.49
CA PRO A 112 28.61 9.09 -3.38
C PRO A 112 30.09 8.78 -3.69
N GLU A 113 30.74 7.92 -2.90
CA GLU A 113 32.11 7.40 -3.07
C GLU A 113 32.16 5.88 -3.14
#